data_AF-A0A3G6RUG2-F1
#
_entry.id   AF-A0A3G6RUG2-F1
#
_cell.length_a   1.000
_cell.length_b   1.000
_cell.length_c   1.000
_cell.angle_alpha   90.00
_cell.angle_beta   90.00
_cell.angle_gamma   90.00
#
_symmetry.space_group_name_H-M   'P 1'
#
loop_
_entity.id
_entity.type
_entity.pdbx_description
1 polymer ?
#
loop_
_entity_poly.entity_id
_entity_poly.type
_entity_poly.pdbx_seq_one_letter_code
_entity_poly.pdbx_strand_id
1 'polypeptide(L)'
;MKRKDYGIQYADGTTENVFMLNVDVKRDSQGKITSGLTLGPTLEQNMASLLVAVPGDLKLNLDVGVGLSSELLGEDLLECRHNIKEQFAKDGLVVKHLDLYNLNNFSIDAEYE
;
A
#
# COMPACT_ATOMS: atom_id res chain seq x y z
N MET A 1 7.32 -0.34 20.20
CA MET A 1 6.60 0.14 19.00
C MET A 1 5.83 -1.04 18.44
N LYS A 2 4.50 -0.94 18.24
CA LYS A 2 3.76 -2.03 17.58
C LYS A 2 4.08 -1.92 16.09
N ARG A 3 4.95 -2.79 15.59
CA ARG A 3 5.25 -2.83 14.15
C ARG A 3 3.94 -3.04 13.38
N LYS A 4 3.72 -2.22 12.36
CA LYS A 4 2.68 -2.41 11.34
C LYS A 4 3.16 -3.43 10.29
N ASP A 5 3.93 -4.43 10.70
CA ASP A 5 4.58 -5.42 9.81
C ASP A 5 3.74 -6.66 9.60
N TYR A 6 2.59 -6.81 10.28
CA TYR A 6 1.73 -7.98 10.17
C TYR A 6 0.24 -7.61 10.26
N GLY A 7 -0.57 -8.05 9.31
CA GLY A 7 -1.99 -7.70 9.25
C GLY A 7 -2.77 -8.43 8.17
N ILE A 8 -4.04 -8.01 7.97
CA ILE A 8 -4.95 -8.61 6.99
C ILE A 8 -4.40 -8.39 5.58
N GLN A 9 -4.37 -9.46 4.81
CA GLN A 9 -3.82 -9.47 3.46
C GLN A 9 -4.89 -9.18 2.42
N TYR A 10 -4.51 -8.47 1.36
CA TYR A 10 -5.22 -8.43 0.10
C TYR A 10 -4.93 -9.71 -0.71
N ALA A 11 -5.86 -10.10 -1.56
CA ALA A 11 -5.70 -11.23 -2.47
C ALA A 11 -4.61 -10.91 -3.50
N ASP A 12 -3.82 -11.93 -3.86
CA ASP A 12 -2.78 -11.79 -4.89
C ASP A 12 -3.43 -11.29 -6.19
N GLY A 13 -3.11 -10.04 -6.52
CA GLY A 13 -3.89 -9.25 -7.47
C GLY A 13 -3.77 -9.75 -8.90
N THR A 14 -4.90 -10.14 -9.49
CA THR A 14 -5.17 -9.79 -10.88
C THR A 14 -5.54 -8.31 -10.95
N THR A 15 -5.27 -7.65 -12.07
CA THR A 15 -5.43 -6.19 -12.27
C THR A 15 -6.81 -5.62 -11.93
N GLU A 16 -7.83 -6.45 -11.75
CA GLU A 16 -9.22 -6.02 -11.54
C GLU A 16 -9.60 -5.92 -10.04
N ASN A 17 -8.82 -6.48 -9.10
CA ASN A 17 -9.24 -6.63 -7.70
C ASN A 17 -8.13 -6.34 -6.68
N VAL A 18 -7.34 -5.29 -6.90
CA VAL A 18 -6.11 -4.96 -6.14
C VAL A 18 -6.32 -4.72 -4.63
N PHE A 19 -7.56 -4.46 -4.19
CA PHE A 19 -7.92 -4.27 -2.77
C PHE A 19 -8.88 -5.34 -2.21
N MET A 20 -9.11 -6.43 -2.93
CA MET A 20 -9.93 -7.52 -2.42
C MET A 20 -9.23 -8.19 -1.24
N LEU A 21 -9.94 -8.48 -0.15
CA LEU A 21 -9.35 -9.21 0.97
C LEU A 21 -9.02 -10.66 0.58
N ASN A 22 -7.88 -11.17 1.03
CA ASN A 22 -7.54 -12.57 0.94
C ASN A 22 -8.28 -13.35 2.03
N VAL A 23 -9.34 -14.04 1.61
CA VAL A 23 -10.22 -14.80 2.50
C VAL A 23 -10.12 -16.30 2.18
N ASP A 24 -9.61 -17.08 3.14
CA ASP A 24 -9.49 -18.54 3.07
C ASP A 24 -10.27 -19.22 4.20
N VAL A 25 -11.60 -19.25 4.07
CA VAL A 25 -12.52 -19.77 5.10
C VAL A 25 -12.28 -21.26 5.35
N LYS A 26 -11.88 -21.61 6.58
CA LYS A 26 -11.85 -22.99 7.07
C LYS A 26 -13.09 -23.25 7.92
N ARG A 27 -13.66 -24.44 7.74
CA ARG A 27 -14.86 -24.89 8.46
C ARG A 27 -14.61 -26.21 9.16
N ASP A 28 -15.27 -26.40 10.30
CA ASP A 28 -15.28 -27.68 11.01
C ASP A 28 -16.25 -28.70 10.37
N SER A 29 -16.33 -29.89 10.95
CA SER A 29 -17.24 -30.96 10.51
C SER A 29 -18.73 -30.63 10.69
N GLN A 30 -19.07 -29.60 11.47
CA GLN A 30 -20.43 -29.08 11.63
C GLN A 30 -20.72 -27.91 10.67
N GLY A 31 -19.77 -27.54 9.81
CA GLY A 31 -19.89 -26.45 8.87
C GLY A 31 -19.69 -25.05 9.46
N LYS A 32 -19.26 -24.94 10.73
CA LYS A 32 -18.97 -23.66 11.39
C LYS A 32 -17.61 -23.13 10.95
N ILE A 33 -17.51 -21.81 10.79
CA ILE A 33 -16.26 -21.14 10.45
C ILE A 33 -15.33 -21.16 11.66
N THR A 34 -14.10 -21.65 11.48
CA THR A 34 -13.07 -21.71 12.51
C THR A 34 -11.92 -20.73 12.24
N SER A 35 -11.65 -20.42 10.97
CA SER A 35 -10.73 -19.38 10.54
C SER A 35 -11.11 -18.91 9.13
N GLY A 36 -10.51 -17.83 8.63
CA GLY A 36 -10.85 -17.33 7.30
C GLY A 36 -10.12 -16.10 6.82
N LEU A 37 -9.53 -15.32 7.73
CA LEU A 37 -8.72 -14.17 7.36
C LEU A 37 -7.27 -14.59 7.19
N THR A 38 -6.69 -14.26 6.04
CA THR A 38 -5.26 -14.44 5.80
C THR A 38 -4.51 -13.27 6.43
N LEU A 39 -3.52 -13.58 7.26
CA LEU A 39 -2.64 -12.61 7.91
C LEU A 39 -1.21 -12.80 7.40
N GLY A 40 -0.50 -11.70 7.19
CA GLY A 40 0.84 -11.72 6.58
C GLY A 40 1.54 -10.36 6.67
N PRO A 41 2.72 -10.24 6.06
CA PRO A 41 3.45 -8.98 5.97
C PRO A 41 2.63 -7.87 5.31
N THR A 42 2.69 -6.65 5.85
CA THR A 42 1.86 -5.52 5.36
C THR A 42 2.65 -4.38 4.73
N LEU A 43 3.99 -4.44 4.72
CA LEU A 43 4.85 -3.38 4.18
C LEU A 43 4.48 -3.01 2.74
N GLU A 44 4.58 -3.98 1.82
CA GLU A 44 4.28 -3.77 0.41
C GLU A 44 2.83 -3.34 0.18
N GLN A 45 1.91 -3.93 0.94
CA GLN A 45 0.49 -3.62 0.87
C GLN A 45 0.21 -2.16 1.25
N ASN A 46 0.79 -1.69 2.35
CA ASN A 46 0.58 -0.33 2.83
C ASN A 46 1.25 0.70 1.91
N MET A 47 2.44 0.38 1.39
CA MET A 47 3.10 1.18 0.35
C MET A 47 2.19 1.30 -0.88
N ALA A 48 1.68 0.18 -1.40
CA ALA A 48 0.78 0.17 -2.55
C ALA A 48 -0.50 0.98 -2.29
N SER A 49 -1.12 0.84 -1.11
CA SER A 49 -2.31 1.61 -0.73
C SER A 49 -2.07 3.12 -0.75
N LEU A 50 -0.94 3.60 -0.21
CA LEU A 50 -0.59 5.02 -0.23
C LEU A 50 -0.30 5.55 -1.64
N LEU A 51 0.37 4.74 -2.47
CA LEU A 51 0.69 5.11 -3.85
C LEU A 51 -0.56 5.24 -4.73
N VAL A 52 -1.55 4.36 -4.53
CA VAL A 52 -2.80 4.37 -5.31
C VAL A 52 -3.77 5.43 -4.82
N ALA A 53 -3.87 5.65 -3.50
CA ALA A 53 -4.80 6.63 -2.94
C ALA A 53 -4.44 8.06 -3.35
N VAL A 54 -5.44 8.86 -3.67
CA VAL A 54 -5.32 10.30 -3.94
C VAL A 54 -5.74 11.09 -2.68
N PRO A 55 -5.11 12.24 -2.37
CA PRO A 55 -5.61 13.12 -1.32
C PRO A 55 -7.11 13.39 -1.49
N GLY A 56 -7.88 13.13 -0.43
CA GLY A 56 -9.34 13.22 -0.40
C GLY A 56 -10.06 11.87 -0.40
N ASP A 57 -9.41 10.78 -0.78
CA ASP A 57 -10.01 9.43 -0.75
C ASP A 57 -10.32 8.97 0.67
N LEU A 58 -9.42 9.26 1.61
CA LEU A 58 -9.57 8.91 3.02
C LEU A 58 -10.27 10.05 3.78
N LYS A 59 -11.59 9.94 3.95
CA LYS A 59 -12.43 10.96 4.61
C LYS A 59 -11.95 11.42 5.99
N LEU A 60 -11.27 10.55 6.73
CA LEU A 60 -10.75 10.87 8.06
C LEU A 60 -9.39 11.58 8.02
N ASN A 61 -8.64 11.43 6.94
CA ASN A 61 -7.33 12.02 6.73
C ASN A 61 -7.21 12.46 5.26
N LEU A 62 -7.78 13.62 4.96
CA LEU A 62 -7.95 14.10 3.58
C LEU A 62 -6.61 14.40 2.88
N ASP A 63 -5.53 14.57 3.62
CA ASP A 63 -4.19 14.85 3.11
C ASP A 63 -3.37 13.58 2.81
N VAL A 64 -3.93 12.38 3.08
CA VAL A 64 -3.24 11.10 2.87
C VAL A 64 -3.44 10.58 1.46
N GLY A 65 -2.34 10.17 0.83
CA GLY A 65 -2.31 9.59 -0.52
C GLY A 65 -1.31 10.30 -1.42
N VAL A 66 -0.76 9.57 -2.39
CA VAL A 66 0.17 10.11 -3.40
C VAL A 66 -0.54 10.38 -4.72
N GLY A 67 -1.44 9.49 -5.17
CA GLY A 67 -2.09 9.58 -6.46
C GLY A 67 -1.14 9.31 -7.63
N LEU A 68 -0.31 8.27 -7.56
CA LEU A 68 0.75 7.99 -8.53
C LEU A 68 0.24 7.88 -9.99
N SER A 69 -1.01 7.45 -10.18
CA SER A 69 -1.62 7.37 -11.51
C SER A 69 -1.78 8.74 -12.19
N SER A 70 -1.95 9.81 -11.42
CA SER A 70 -2.00 11.18 -11.94
C SER A 70 -0.64 11.68 -12.41
N GLU A 71 0.44 11.18 -11.79
CA GLU A 71 1.83 11.55 -12.08
C GLU A 71 2.35 10.89 -13.37
N LEU A 72 1.70 9.81 -13.85
CA LEU A 72 2.02 9.16 -15.13
C LEU A 72 1.86 10.09 -16.34
N LEU A 73 1.09 11.17 -16.18
CA LEU A 73 0.84 12.18 -17.21
C LEU A 73 1.74 13.42 -17.06
N GLY A 74 2.54 13.49 -15.98
CA GLY A 74 3.42 14.62 -15.69
C GLY A 74 4.75 14.54 -16.42
N GLU A 75 5.35 15.71 -16.71
CA GLU A 75 6.69 15.80 -17.30
C GLU A 75 7.81 15.79 -16.24
N ASP A 76 7.52 16.20 -14.99
CA ASP A 76 8.48 16.26 -13.89
C ASP A 76 8.05 15.40 -12.69
N LEU A 77 8.79 14.32 -12.43
CA LEU A 77 8.55 13.38 -11.34
C LEU A 77 9.19 13.81 -10.02
N LEU A 78 9.86 14.97 -9.95
CA LEU A 78 10.46 15.48 -8.72
C LEU A 78 9.42 15.69 -7.62
N GLU A 79 8.30 16.32 -7.96
CA GLU A 79 7.20 16.54 -7.02
C GLU A 79 6.63 15.22 -6.51
N CYS A 80 6.36 14.28 -7.42
CA CYS A 80 5.95 12.92 -7.08
C CYS A 80 6.90 12.27 -6.07
N ARG A 81 8.23 12.34 -6.29
CA ARG A 81 9.21 11.77 -5.36
C ARG A 81 9.16 12.41 -3.98
N HIS A 82 8.95 13.72 -3.90
CA HIS A 82 8.80 14.42 -2.62
C HIS A 82 7.52 13.99 -1.91
N ASN A 83 6.41 13.91 -2.65
CA ASN A 83 5.12 13.49 -2.09
C ASN A 83 5.16 12.05 -1.57
N ILE A 84 5.76 11.10 -2.31
CA ILE A 84 5.95 9.72 -1.84
C ILE A 84 6.64 9.69 -0.47
N LYS A 85 7.76 10.41 -0.32
CA LYS A 85 8.51 10.45 0.94
C LYS A 85 7.70 11.05 2.09
N GLU A 86 6.96 12.14 1.83
CA GLU A 86 6.11 12.77 2.83
C GLU A 86 5.00 11.82 3.29
N GLN A 87 4.28 11.21 2.36
CA GLN A 87 3.15 10.32 2.64
C GLN A 87 3.61 9.05 3.36
N PHE A 88 4.76 8.49 2.98
CA PHE A 88 5.35 7.35 3.66
C PHE A 88 5.75 7.71 5.09
N ALA A 89 6.35 8.88 5.31
CA ALA A 89 6.68 9.35 6.65
C ALA A 89 5.44 9.53 7.54
N LYS A 90 4.29 9.97 6.99
CA LYS A 90 3.01 10.04 7.72
C LYS A 90 2.53 8.67 8.20
N ASP A 91 2.81 7.60 7.45
CA ASP A 91 2.51 6.23 7.88
C ASP A 91 3.58 5.62 8.81
N GLY A 92 4.72 6.29 8.98
CA GLY A 92 5.86 5.81 9.77
C GLY A 92 6.85 4.95 8.98
N LEU A 93 6.81 5.02 7.65
CA LEU A 93 7.78 4.39 6.76
C LEU A 93 8.98 5.31 6.54
N VAL A 94 10.18 4.73 6.53
CA VAL A 94 11.43 5.40 6.20
C VAL A 94 11.90 4.91 4.84
N VAL A 95 11.86 5.80 3.84
CA VAL A 95 12.36 5.53 2.48
C VAL A 95 13.89 5.53 2.49
N LYS A 96 14.51 4.39 2.19
CA LYS A 96 15.97 4.24 2.03
C LYS A 96 16.41 4.60 0.62
N HIS A 97 15.63 4.15 -0.36
CA HIS A 97 15.93 4.34 -1.77
C HIS A 97 14.65 4.65 -2.55
N LEU A 98 14.72 5.61 -3.48
CA LEU A 98 13.60 5.97 -4.35
C LEU A 98 14.12 6.39 -5.72
N ASP A 99 14.01 5.49 -6.68
CA ASP A 99 14.27 5.74 -8.08
C ASP A 99 12.95 5.92 -8.82
N LEU A 100 12.66 7.17 -9.18
CA LEU A 100 11.53 7.55 -10.03
C LEU A 100 11.94 8.78 -10.83
N TYR A 101 12.94 8.60 -11.71
CA TYR A 101 13.42 9.65 -12.63
C TYR A 101 12.76 9.54 -14.00
N ASN A 102 12.19 8.39 -14.32
CA ASN A 102 11.38 8.13 -15.49
C ASN A 102 10.43 6.97 -15.19
N LEU A 103 9.42 6.76 -16.02
CA LEU A 103 8.41 5.71 -15.84
C LEU A 103 8.90 4.30 -16.22
N ASN A 104 10.07 4.19 -16.87
CA ASN A 104 10.61 2.90 -17.30
C ASN A 104 11.40 2.19 -16.20
N ASN A 105 11.92 2.93 -15.22
CA ASN A 105 12.66 2.39 -14.10
C ASN A 105 12.13 3.01 -12.81
N PHE A 106 11.35 2.21 -12.09
CA PHE A 106 10.72 2.57 -10.82
C PHE A 106 11.12 1.59 -9.73
N SER A 107 11.69 2.09 -8.64
CA SER A 107 12.06 1.30 -7.47
C SER A 107 11.89 2.11 -6.19
N ILE A 108 11.27 1.49 -5.19
CA ILE A 108 11.13 2.06 -3.85
C ILE A 108 11.61 1.01 -2.86
N ASP A 109 12.55 1.39 -2.00
CA ASP A 109 12.96 0.63 -0.82
C ASP A 109 12.62 1.44 0.42
N ALA A 110 11.76 0.90 1.26
CA ALA A 110 11.30 1.52 2.48
C ALA A 110 11.05 0.45 3.56
N GLU A 111 11.17 0.85 4.81
CA GLU A 111 10.90 -0.02 5.96
C GLU A 111 10.18 0.76 7.05
N TYR A 112 9.43 0.06 7.90
CA TYR A 112 8.97 0.63 9.16
C TYR A 112 10.15 0.73 10.13
N GLU A 113 10.27 1.88 10.81
CA GLU A 113 11.22 2.07 11.91
C GLU A 113 10.94 1.14 13.11
#